data_AF-A0A346SFM9-F1
#
_entry.id   AF-A0A346SFM9-F1
#
_cell.length_a   1.000
_cell.length_b   1.000
_cell.length_c   1.000
_cell.angle_alpha   90.00
_cell.angle_beta   90.00
_cell.angle_gamma   90.00
#
_symmetry.space_group_name_H-M   'P 1'
#
loop_
_entity.id
_entity.type
_entity.pdbx_description
1 polymer ?
#
loop_
_entity_poly.entity_id
_entity_poly.type
_entity_poly.pdbx_seq_one_letter_code
_entity_poly.pdbx_strand_id
1 'polypeptide(L)'
;MNYLDTKVKVSFLATALFSVSVCVMSFQAWATTGSERHPVNCATAEGDLRAIASEKKHAEDMQLESIAAITPAGALLGLVTGTEQKRLQMLSGDYIKQLDARAAEIKETCNLN
;
A
#
# COMPACT_ATOMS: atom_id res chain seq x y z
N MET A 1 21.48 -24.84 40.34
CA MET A 1 22.72 -24.21 40.85
C MET A 1 23.86 -24.76 40.01
N ASN A 2 24.87 -24.07 39.53
CA ASN A 2 25.24 -22.66 39.39
C ASN A 2 26.60 -22.73 38.66
N TYR A 3 26.97 -21.67 37.93
CA TYR A 3 28.36 -21.21 37.92
C TYR A 3 29.43 -22.08 37.23
N LEU A 4 29.45 -22.04 35.90
CA LEU A 4 30.69 -22.10 35.11
C LEU A 4 30.49 -21.10 33.97
N ASP A 5 30.14 -19.85 34.26
CA ASP A 5 31.08 -18.81 34.67
C ASP A 5 32.44 -18.97 33.97
N THR A 6 32.54 -18.21 32.88
CA THR A 6 33.66 -17.29 32.68
C THR A 6 34.94 -17.91 32.13
N LYS A 7 35.15 -17.54 30.85
CA LYS A 7 36.39 -17.08 30.23
C LYS A 7 37.69 -17.76 30.64
N VAL A 8 38.53 -17.96 29.61
CA VAL A 8 39.98 -18.30 29.64
C VAL A 8 40.13 -19.73 29.12
N LYS A 9 40.28 -19.96 27.83
CA LYS A 9 41.42 -19.59 26.98
C LYS A 9 40.93 -19.67 25.52
N VAL A 10 40.84 -18.58 24.76
CA VAL A 10 41.96 -18.07 23.94
C VAL A 10 42.89 -19.20 23.48
N SER A 11 42.59 -19.75 22.31
CA SER A 11 43.58 -20.27 21.36
C SER A 11 42.87 -20.26 20.01
N PHE A 12 42.93 -19.15 19.27
CA PHE A 12 43.84 -18.98 18.14
C PHE A 12 43.86 -20.20 17.20
N LEU A 13 43.62 -19.93 15.91
CA LEU A 13 43.57 -20.82 14.74
C LEU A 13 42.20 -21.50 14.56
N ALA A 14 41.45 -21.33 13.47
CA ALA A 14 41.82 -20.87 12.14
C ALA A 14 40.61 -20.21 11.47
N THR A 15 40.80 -18.99 10.99
CA THR A 15 40.04 -18.43 9.88
C THR A 15 40.34 -19.24 8.63
N ALA A 16 39.39 -20.08 8.20
CA ALA A 16 39.36 -20.62 6.84
C ALA A 16 37.97 -20.31 6.26
N LEU A 17 37.96 -19.24 5.47
CA LEU A 17 36.93 -18.85 4.53
C LEU A 17 36.63 -20.01 3.56
N PHE A 18 35.38 -20.21 3.17
CA PHE A 18 34.94 -20.11 1.78
C PHE A 18 33.40 -20.21 1.68
N SER A 19 32.79 -19.02 1.72
CA SER A 19 31.61 -18.59 0.96
C SER A 19 30.53 -19.64 0.61
N VAL A 20 29.49 -19.73 1.44
CA VAL A 20 28.14 -19.93 0.89
C VAL A 20 27.66 -18.54 0.45
N SER A 21 27.76 -18.25 -0.84
CA SER A 21 27.11 -17.08 -1.44
C SER A 21 25.60 -17.33 -1.43
N VAL A 22 24.98 -17.17 -0.26
CA VAL A 22 23.55 -16.92 -0.19
C VAL A 22 23.41 -15.44 -0.49
N CYS A 23 23.13 -15.11 -1.74
CA CYS A 23 22.55 -13.81 -2.05
C CYS A 23 21.13 -13.84 -1.48
N VAL A 24 21.02 -13.65 -0.16
CA VAL A 24 19.77 -13.23 0.46
C VAL A 24 19.56 -11.80 -0.01
N MET A 25 19.09 -11.68 -1.26
CA MET A 25 18.33 -10.52 -1.66
C MET A 25 17.09 -10.54 -0.78
N SER A 26 17.19 -9.94 0.40
CA SER A 26 16.05 -9.23 0.94
C SER A 26 15.69 -8.21 -0.14
N PHE A 27 14.84 -8.60 -1.08
CA PHE A 27 13.95 -7.69 -1.76
C PHE A 27 13.13 -7.06 -0.64
N GLN A 28 13.70 -6.06 0.03
CA GLN A 28 12.92 -4.99 0.61
C GLN A 28 12.33 -4.32 -0.62
N ALA A 29 11.21 -4.88 -1.10
CA ALA A 29 10.30 -4.13 -1.92
C ALA A 29 10.04 -2.87 -1.11
N TRP A 30 10.59 -1.74 -1.55
CA TRP A 30 10.17 -0.45 -1.08
C TRP A 30 8.71 -0.31 -1.54
N ALA A 31 7.80 -0.93 -0.80
CA ALA A 31 6.48 -0.40 -0.64
C ALA A 31 6.71 0.93 0.06
N THR A 32 6.79 2.01 -0.71
CA THR A 32 6.67 3.36 -0.19
C THR A 32 5.43 3.36 0.68
N THR A 33 5.61 3.34 2.01
CA THR A 33 4.54 3.46 3.00
C THR A 33 4.08 4.91 3.10
N GLY A 34 3.98 5.58 1.95
CA GLY A 34 3.34 6.87 1.80
C GLY A 34 1.89 6.60 1.44
N SER A 35 0.96 7.10 2.23
CA SER A 35 -0.43 7.28 1.81
C SER A 35 -0.51 8.39 0.75
N GLU A 36 0.32 8.31 -0.28
CA GLU A 36 0.36 9.27 -1.37
C GLU A 36 -0.63 8.79 -2.42
N ARG A 37 -1.62 9.64 -2.70
CA ARG A 37 -2.56 9.40 -3.80
C ARG A 37 -1.77 9.24 -5.08
N HIS A 38 -2.23 8.41 -6.00
CA HIS A 38 -1.61 8.36 -7.32
C HIS A 38 -1.70 9.75 -7.97
N PRO A 39 -0.71 10.19 -8.75
CA PRO A 39 -0.80 11.43 -9.50
C PRO A 39 -1.88 11.32 -10.59
N VAL A 40 -2.50 12.44 -10.95
CA VAL A 40 -3.46 12.47 -12.07
C VAL A 40 -2.71 12.21 -13.39
N ASN A 41 -3.24 11.32 -14.22
CA ASN A 41 -2.72 11.03 -15.54
C ASN A 41 -3.82 11.23 -16.60
N CYS A 42 -3.69 12.27 -17.42
CA CYS A 42 -4.71 12.60 -18.41
C CYS A 42 -4.80 11.61 -19.57
N ALA A 43 -3.80 10.76 -19.79
CA ALA A 43 -3.88 9.67 -20.75
C ALA A 43 -4.84 8.55 -20.30
N THR A 44 -5.12 8.44 -19.00
CA THR A 44 -6.00 7.42 -18.41
C THR A 44 -7.28 7.99 -17.80
N ALA A 45 -7.48 9.31 -17.88
CA ALA A 45 -8.55 10.01 -17.16
C ALA A 45 -9.96 9.42 -17.40
N GLU A 46 -10.28 9.00 -18.62
CA GLU A 46 -11.58 8.37 -18.90
C GLU A 46 -11.76 7.05 -18.14
N GLY A 47 -10.71 6.23 -18.11
CA GLY A 47 -10.70 4.98 -17.35
C GLY A 47 -10.77 5.22 -15.85
N ASP A 48 -10.05 6.23 -15.35
CA ASP A 48 -10.05 6.60 -13.94
C ASP A 48 -11.44 7.10 -13.49
N LEU A 49 -12.09 7.95 -14.30
CA LEU A 49 -13.45 8.43 -14.04
C LEU A 49 -14.47 7.29 -14.07
N ARG A 50 -14.31 6.33 -14.98
CA ARG A 50 -15.17 5.14 -15.05
C ARG A 50 -15.00 4.25 -13.82
N ALA A 51 -13.76 4.03 -13.38
CA ALA A 51 -13.46 3.28 -12.17
C ALA A 51 -14.08 3.96 -10.94
N ILE A 52 -13.92 5.28 -10.81
CA ILE A 52 -14.52 6.06 -9.72
C ILE A 52 -16.06 5.97 -9.74
N ALA A 53 -16.69 6.11 -10.90
CA ALA A 53 -18.15 6.03 -11.01
C ALA A 53 -18.68 4.63 -10.64
N SER A 54 -18.02 3.57 -11.11
CA SER A 54 -18.37 2.20 -10.76
C SER A 54 -18.20 1.93 -9.27
N GLU A 55 -17.10 2.41 -8.69
CA GLU A 55 -16.82 2.25 -7.27
C GLU A 55 -17.83 3.03 -6.42
N LYS A 56 -18.17 4.27 -6.79
CA LYS A 56 -19.16 5.07 -6.06
C LYS A 56 -20.50 4.36 -6.01
N LYS A 57 -20.97 3.87 -7.16
CA LYS A 57 -22.21 3.07 -7.22
C LYS A 57 -22.13 1.84 -6.31
N HIS A 58 -21.00 1.13 -6.34
CA HIS A 58 -20.78 -0.03 -5.48
C HIS A 58 -20.77 0.34 -3.99
N ALA A 59 -20.09 1.41 -3.61
CA ALA A 59 -20.00 1.89 -2.23
C ALA A 59 -21.35 2.38 -1.69
N GLU A 60 -22.18 3.00 -2.55
CA GLU A 60 -23.56 3.38 -2.23
C GLU A 60 -24.45 2.14 -2.00
N ASP A 61 -24.34 1.13 -2.85
CA ASP A 61 -25.16 -0.09 -2.83
C ASP A 61 -24.74 -1.05 -1.69
N MET A 62 -23.47 -1.08 -1.29
CA MET A 62 -22.86 -2.16 -0.47
C MET A 62 -22.14 -1.67 0.80
N GLN A 63 -22.62 -0.62 1.48
CA GLN A 63 -21.99 0.04 2.65
C GLN A 63 -21.46 -0.87 3.79
N LEU A 64 -21.72 -2.18 3.77
CA LEU A 64 -21.39 -3.15 4.83
C LEU A 64 -20.63 -4.40 4.35
N GLU A 65 -20.49 -4.65 3.06
CA GLU A 65 -19.76 -5.83 2.57
C GLU A 65 -18.26 -5.56 2.64
N SER A 66 -17.49 -6.52 3.17
CA SER A 66 -16.11 -6.31 3.60
C SER A 66 -15.24 -5.73 2.48
N ILE A 67 -15.01 -4.41 2.52
CA ILE A 67 -14.13 -3.66 1.60
C ILE A 67 -12.67 -3.97 1.95
N ALA A 68 -12.31 -5.24 1.93
CA ALA A 68 -10.97 -5.74 2.18
C ALA A 68 -10.16 -5.83 0.87
N ALA A 69 -10.82 -5.64 -0.28
CA ALA A 69 -10.22 -5.76 -1.59
C ALA A 69 -9.61 -4.42 -2.04
N ILE A 70 -8.44 -4.50 -2.68
CA ILE A 70 -7.85 -3.38 -3.40
C ILE A 70 -8.77 -3.07 -4.58
N THR A 71 -9.46 -1.94 -4.53
CA THR A 71 -10.30 -1.50 -5.64
C THR A 71 -9.52 -0.55 -6.56
N PRO A 72 -9.82 -0.53 -7.87
CA PRO A 72 -9.13 0.38 -8.79
C PRO A 72 -9.25 1.85 -8.37
N ALA A 73 -10.42 2.28 -7.91
CA ALA A 73 -10.62 3.64 -7.43
C ALA A 73 -9.97 3.89 -6.05
N GLY A 74 -9.95 2.90 -5.16
CA GLY A 74 -9.19 2.96 -3.91
C GLY A 74 -7.70 3.18 -4.14
N ALA A 75 -7.13 2.55 -5.17
CA ALA A 75 -5.74 2.80 -5.56
C ALA A 75 -5.50 4.26 -5.95
N LEU A 76 -6.41 4.90 -6.69
CA LEU A 76 -6.31 6.34 -7.03
C LEU A 76 -6.23 7.22 -5.78
N LEU A 77 -6.85 6.80 -4.68
CA LEU A 77 -6.81 7.47 -3.38
C LEU A 77 -5.63 7.05 -2.49
N GLY A 78 -4.71 6.20 -2.96
CA GLY A 78 -3.61 5.67 -2.15
C GLY A 78 -4.05 4.59 -1.14
N LEU A 79 -5.26 4.05 -1.32
CA LEU A 79 -5.85 2.98 -0.51
C LEU A 79 -5.47 1.60 -1.07
N VAL A 80 -4.21 1.45 -1.48
CA VAL A 80 -3.66 0.27 -2.17
C VAL A 80 -3.51 -0.95 -1.25
N THR A 81 -3.86 -0.85 0.04
CA THR A 81 -3.54 -1.88 1.06
C THR A 81 -4.60 -1.99 2.15
N GLY A 82 -4.95 -3.23 2.52
CA GLY A 82 -5.93 -3.59 3.54
C GLY A 82 -5.50 -3.41 5.00
N THR A 83 -4.71 -2.38 5.32
CA THR A 83 -4.50 -1.99 6.72
C THR A 83 -5.84 -1.61 7.33
N GLU A 84 -6.08 -1.97 8.59
CA GLU A 84 -7.35 -1.75 9.27
C GLU A 84 -7.83 -0.30 9.18
N GLN A 85 -6.92 0.67 9.33
CA GLN A 85 -7.27 2.09 9.23
C GLN A 85 -7.72 2.52 7.82
N LYS A 86 -7.06 2.05 6.75
CA LYS A 86 -7.49 2.32 5.37
C LYS A 86 -8.82 1.64 5.05
N ARG A 87 -9.05 0.43 5.58
CA ARG A 87 -10.35 -0.25 5.47
C ARG A 87 -11.46 0.56 6.16
N LEU A 88 -11.19 1.09 7.36
CA LEU A 88 -12.14 1.94 8.08
C LEU A 88 -12.44 3.24 7.31
N GLN A 89 -11.45 3.82 6.63
CA GLN A 89 -11.69 4.98 5.76
C GLN A 89 -12.61 4.63 4.59
N MET A 90 -12.46 3.45 3.98
CA MET A 90 -13.34 2.99 2.90
C MET A 90 -14.76 2.69 3.36
N LEU A 91 -14.91 2.15 4.57
CA LEU A 91 -16.22 1.87 5.20
C LEU A 91 -16.89 3.13 5.75
N SER A 92 -16.16 4.23 5.89
CA SER A 92 -16.72 5.50 6.32
C SER A 92 -17.47 6.18 5.16
N GLY A 93 -18.49 6.97 5.47
CA GLY A 93 -19.15 7.83 4.47
C GLY A 93 -18.22 8.88 3.83
N ASP A 94 -16.98 9.03 4.32
CA ASP A 94 -15.99 9.91 3.73
C ASP A 94 -15.34 9.32 2.46
N TYR A 95 -15.43 8.01 2.24
CA TYR A 95 -14.91 7.38 1.03
C TYR A 95 -15.57 7.92 -0.25
N ILE A 96 -16.90 8.01 -0.25
CA ILE A 96 -17.67 8.56 -1.38
C ILE A 96 -17.27 10.02 -1.64
N LYS A 97 -17.06 10.82 -0.58
CA LYS A 97 -16.61 12.21 -0.72
C LYS A 97 -15.22 12.30 -1.34
N GLN A 98 -14.32 11.40 -0.97
CA GLN A 98 -12.98 11.33 -1.55
C GLN A 98 -13.00 10.91 -3.02
N LEU A 99 -13.90 9.99 -3.40
CA LEU A 99 -14.14 9.61 -4.80
C LEU A 99 -14.63 10.81 -5.63
N ASP A 100 -15.60 11.57 -5.11
CA ASP A 100 -16.12 12.77 -5.77
C ASP A 100 -15.05 13.87 -5.91
N ALA A 101 -14.30 14.13 -4.83
CA ALA A 101 -13.20 15.08 -4.85
C ALA A 101 -12.13 14.68 -5.88
N ARG A 102 -11.83 13.38 -5.97
CA ARG A 102 -10.86 12.87 -6.92
C ARG A 102 -11.34 12.96 -8.37
N ALA A 103 -12.62 12.70 -8.63
CA ALA A 103 -13.20 12.90 -9.95
C ALA A 103 -13.13 14.37 -10.38
N ALA A 104 -13.43 15.30 -9.45
CA ALA A 104 -13.31 16.74 -9.71
C ALA A 104 -11.86 17.16 -10.01
N GLU A 105 -10.89 16.66 -9.22
CA GLU A 105 -9.46 16.91 -9.45
C GLU A 105 -9.01 16.43 -10.84
N ILE A 106 -9.42 15.22 -11.25
CA ILE A 106 -9.09 14.67 -12.58
C ILE A 106 -9.69 15.55 -13.69
N LYS A 107 -10.97 15.95 -13.53
CA LYS A 107 -11.67 16.80 -14.48
C LYS A 107 -10.99 18.16 -14.65
N GLU A 108 -10.69 18.82 -13.53
CA GLU A 108 -10.01 20.12 -13.51
C GLU A 108 -8.62 20.02 -14.15
N THR A 109 -7.81 19.05 -13.71
CA THR A 109 -6.43 18.89 -14.17
C THR A 109 -6.35 18.55 -15.66
N CYS A 110 -7.28 17.74 -16.16
CA CYS A 110 -7.28 17.27 -17.54
C CYS A 110 -8.19 18.08 -18.47
N ASN A 111 -8.81 19.17 -17.98
CA ASN A 111 -9.76 20.00 -18.73
C ASN A 111 -10.92 19.20 -19.32
N LEU A 112 -11.48 18.28 -18.52
CA LEU A 112 -12.65 17.48 -18.87
C LEU A 112 -13.86 18.06 -18.14
N ASN A 113 -14.81 18.63 -18.88
CA ASN A 113 -15.99 19.29 -18.32
C ASN A 113 -17.16 18.30 -18.24
#